data_AF-A0A8T7B9M9-F1
#
_entry.id   AF-A0A8T7B9M9-F1
#
_cell.length_a   1.000
_cell.length_b   1.000
_cell.length_c   1.000
_cell.angle_alpha   90.00
_cell.angle_beta   90.00
_cell.angle_gamma   90.00
#
_symmetry.space_group_name_H-M   'P 1'
#
loop_
_entity.id
_entity.type
_entity.pdbx_description
1 polymer ?
#
loop_
_entity_poly.entity_id
_entity_poly.type
_entity_poly.pdbx_seq_one_letter_code
_entity_poly.pdbx_strand_id
1 'polypeptide(L)' 'FALRLIGKDGSVKLASDTPTSMAEIYSLIDSMPMRQLEKFDRQ' A
#
# COMPACT_ATOMS: atom_id res chain seq x y z
N PHE A 1 8.36 -7.95 -15.88
CA PHE A 1 7.27 -7.22 -15.19
C PHE A 1 7.83 -6.66 -13.91
N ALA A 2 7.33 -5.51 -13.44
CA ALA A 2 7.72 -4.96 -12.14
C ALA A 2 6.51 -4.26 -11.52
N LEU A 3 6.27 -4.56 -10.23
CA LEU A 3 5.29 -3.87 -9.41
C LEU A 3 6.02 -2.99 -8.40
N ARG A 4 5.56 -1.75 -8.29
CA ARG A 4 6.03 -0.79 -7.27
C ARG A 4 4.81 -0.17 -6.60
N LEU A 5 4.73 -0.29 -5.27
CA LEU A 5 3.77 0.47 -4.48
C LEU A 5 4.46 1.73 -3.97
N ILE A 6 3.96 2.90 -4.36
CA ILE A 6 4.52 4.20 -3.97
C ILE A 6 3.62 4.84 -2.93
N GLY A 7 4.21 5.24 -1.81
CA GLY A 7 3.52 5.97 -0.76
C GLY A 7 3.27 7.42 -1.14
N LYS A 8 2.36 8.08 -0.41
CA LYS A 8 2.09 9.52 -0.58
C LYS A 8 3.27 10.42 -0.20
N ASP A 9 4.24 9.88 0.53
CA ASP A 9 5.53 10.50 0.81
C ASP A 9 6.54 10.35 -0.35
N GLY A 10 6.13 9.73 -1.46
CA GLY A 10 6.97 9.46 -2.62
C GLY A 10 7.92 8.28 -2.44
N SER A 11 7.92 7.62 -1.28
CA SER A 11 8.81 6.48 -1.01
C SER A 11 8.23 5.17 -1.58
N VAL A 12 9.13 4.26 -1.98
CA VAL A 12 8.72 2.89 -2.36
C VAL A 12 8.35 2.10 -1.09
N LYS A 13 7.16 1.51 -1.07
CA LYS A 13 6.64 0.67 0.04
C LYS A 13 6.67 -0.83 -0.28
N LEU A 14 6.63 -1.17 -1.57
CA LEU A 14 6.84 -2.51 -2.08
C LEU A 14 7.54 -2.44 -3.43
N ALA A 15 8.52 -3.32 -3.63
CA ALA A 15 9.10 -3.61 -4.92
C ALA A 15 9.02 -5.12 -5.16
N SER A 16 8.27 -5.52 -6.18
CA SER A 16 8.17 -6.92 -6.59
C SER A 16 8.50 -7.07 -8.08
N ASP A 17 9.19 -8.14 -8.42
CA ASP A 17 9.41 -8.63 -9.78
C ASP A 17 8.53 -9.85 -10.10
N THR A 18 7.76 -10.33 -9.12
CA THR A 18 6.77 -11.40 -9.26
C THR A 18 5.34 -10.85 -9.25
N PRO A 19 4.36 -11.58 -9.84
CA PRO A 19 2.95 -11.22 -9.71
C PRO A 19 2.54 -11.15 -8.23
N THR A 20 1.95 -10.01 -7.84
CA THR A 20 1.43 -9.79 -6.49
C THR A 20 -0.09 -9.76 -6.55
N SER A 21 -0.75 -10.44 -5.62
CA SER A 21 -2.21 -10.46 -5.60
C SER A 21 -2.77 -9.11 -5.16
N MET A 22 -3.97 -8.77 -5.64
CA MET A 22 -4.65 -7.55 -5.19
C MET A 22 -4.93 -7.56 -3.68
N ALA A 23 -5.20 -8.73 -3.09
CA ALA A 23 -5.41 -8.86 -1.66
C ALA A 23 -4.18 -8.44 -0.85
N GLU A 24 -2.98 -8.91 -1.24
CA GLU A 24 -1.73 -8.51 -0.59
C GLU A 24 -1.45 -7.01 -0.74
N ILE A 25 -1.73 -6.44 -1.92
CA ILE A 25 -1.59 -5.00 -2.15
C ILE A 25 -2.51 -4.21 -1.19
N TYR A 26 -3.78 -4.61 -1.07
CA TYR A 26 -4.73 -3.94 -0.18
C TYR A 26 -4.36 -4.11 1.30
N SER A 27 -3.97 -5.30 1.73
CA SER A 27 -3.52 -5.53 3.10
C SER A 27 -2.29 -4.68 3.45
N LEU A 28 -1.35 -4.51 2.52
CA LEU A 28 -0.20 -3.64 2.71
C LEU A 28 -0.58 -2.17 2.78
N ILE A 29 -1.48 -1.69 1.93
CA ILE A 29 -1.99 -0.31 1.99
C ILE A 29 -2.71 -0.08 3.32
N ASP A 30 -3.55 -1.02 3.73
CA ASP A 30 -4.32 -0.93 4.95
C ASP A 30 -3.44 -0.94 6.20
N SER A 31 -2.29 -1.61 6.21
CA SER A 31 -1.36 -1.52 7.35
C SER A 31 -0.63 -0.18 7.45
N MET A 32 -0.73 0.70 6.45
CA MET A 32 -0.02 1.98 6.47
C MET A 32 -0.67 2.97 7.45
N PRO A 33 0.12 3.68 8.28
CA PRO A 33 -0.40 4.58 9.32
C PRO A 33 -1.37 5.64 8.79
N MET A 34 -1.05 6.24 7.63
CA MET A 34 -1.92 7.25 7.03
C MET A 34 -3.25 6.65 6.56
N ARG A 35 -3.26 5.41 6.07
CA ARG A 35 -4.49 4.74 5.64
C ARG A 35 -5.39 4.43 6.83
N GLN A 36 -4.81 4.06 7.97
CA GLN A 36 -5.55 3.88 9.21
C GLN A 36 -6.17 5.19 9.71
N LEU A 37 -5.45 6.32 9.61
CA LEU A 37 -5.98 7.64 9.95
C LEU A 37 -7.18 8.02 9.04
N GLU A 38 -7.09 7.80 7.73
CA GLU A 38 -8.21 8.06 6.81
C GLU A 38 -9.47 7.23 7.12
N LYS A 39 -9.29 5.99 7.62
CA LYS A 39 -10.41 5.13 8.03
C LYS A 39 -11.04 5.62 9.34
N PHE A 40 -10.24 6.24 10.22
CA PHE A 40 -10.72 6.85 11.45
C PHE A 40 -11.46 8.17 11.17
N ASP A 41 -10.89 9.06 10.35
CA ASP A 41 -11.47 10.37 10.02
C ASP A 41 -12.82 10.31 9.26
N ARG A 42 -13.16 9.14 8.70
CA ARG A 42 -14.42 8.90 7.98
C ARG A 42 -15.53 8.32 8.85
N GLN A 43 -15.27 8.05 10.13
CA GLN A 43 -16.25 7.62 11.12
C GLN A 43 -16.77 8.82 11.92
#